data_AF-A0A3Q3ENY5-F1
#
_entry.id   AF-A0A3Q3ENY5-F1
#
_cell.length_a   1.000
_cell.length_b   1.000
_cell.length_c   1.000
_cell.angle_alpha   90.00
_cell.angle_beta   90.00
_cell.angle_gamma   90.00
#
_symmetry.space_group_name_H-M   'P 1'
#
loop_
_entity.id
_entity.type
_entity.pdbx_description
1 polymer ?
#
loop_
_entity_poly.entity_id
_entity_poly.type
_entity_poly.pdbx_seq_one_letter_code
_entity_poly.pdbx_strand_id
1 'polypeptide(L)'
;MISCHCHLCTWYIKNVCLLVSPLVSETFDSLVSFTSNLTSTLFDSAYSALASDCRPLVLHLFSGIKRHLSGNSNSSLESTVRRFYNDLFPLVYRRLLNPGIGHMSPQSYSPLSANHDDCLRMTRQDVSPFGPHPRLLVSSLSRALGAGRALSRLLRLAGEVVNATEKATLSRECGRGLVRMQYCSHCRGLTLIRPCTGLCVNIMRGCLVSVCIMELALLAVRNHVNDAILHAQLHGPRITATVSKGRDDDGKTGRDI
;
A
#
# COMPACT_ATOMS: atom_id res chain seq x y z
N MET A 1 -36.98 -10.97 0.04
CA MET A 1 -36.47 -9.59 -0.09
C MET A 1 -35.06 -9.42 0.45
N ILE A 2 -34.73 -9.84 1.68
CA ILE A 2 -33.39 -9.69 2.28
C ILE A 2 -32.28 -10.38 1.47
N SER A 3 -32.53 -11.59 0.95
CA SER A 3 -31.57 -12.32 0.10
C SER A 3 -31.26 -11.61 -1.24
N CYS A 4 -32.26 -10.99 -1.88
CA CYS A 4 -32.05 -10.22 -3.12
C CYS A 4 -31.25 -8.94 -2.86
N HIS A 5 -31.49 -8.25 -1.74
CA HIS A 5 -30.71 -7.04 -1.40
C HIS A 5 -29.24 -7.37 -1.13
N CYS A 6 -28.94 -8.45 -0.41
CA CYS A 6 -27.56 -8.89 -0.19
C CYS A 6 -26.88 -9.31 -1.51
N HIS A 7 -27.56 -10.07 -2.38
CA HIS A 7 -27.00 -10.44 -3.68
C HIS A 7 -26.73 -9.24 -4.59
N LEU A 8 -27.63 -8.25 -4.61
CA LEU A 8 -27.46 -7.05 -5.44
C LEU A 8 -26.30 -6.17 -4.93
N CYS A 9 -26.17 -6.02 -3.60
CA CYS A 9 -25.05 -5.30 -2.99
C CYS A 9 -23.70 -6.00 -3.25
N THR A 10 -23.62 -7.33 -3.07
CA THR A 10 -22.40 -8.09 -3.35
C THR A 10 -22.02 -8.01 -4.84
N TRP A 11 -23.00 -8.10 -5.74
CA TRP A 11 -22.77 -7.97 -7.18
C TRP A 11 -22.30 -6.58 -7.59
N TYR A 12 -22.87 -5.52 -7.00
CA TYR A 12 -22.47 -4.13 -7.27
C TYR A 12 -21.04 -3.87 -6.77
N ILE A 13 -20.73 -4.25 -5.52
CA ILE A 13 -19.39 -4.08 -4.94
C ILE A 13 -18.35 -4.89 -5.75
N LYS A 14 -18.70 -6.10 -6.20
CA LYS A 14 -17.85 -6.93 -7.06
C LYS A 14 -17.55 -6.25 -8.40
N ASN A 15 -18.57 -5.74 -9.09
CA ASN A 15 -18.38 -5.05 -10.37
C ASN A 15 -17.53 -3.80 -10.20
N VAL A 16 -17.76 -3.00 -9.16
CA VAL A 16 -16.96 -1.81 -8.87
C VAL A 16 -15.50 -2.20 -8.60
N CYS A 17 -15.23 -3.21 -7.77
CA CYS A 17 -13.86 -3.64 -7.49
C CYS A 17 -13.15 -4.19 -8.74
N LEU A 18 -13.86 -4.97 -9.57
CA LEU A 18 -13.33 -5.54 -10.81
C LEU A 18 -13.06 -4.47 -11.89
N LEU A 19 -13.85 -3.40 -11.94
CA LEU A 19 -13.65 -2.30 -12.89
C LEU A 19 -12.58 -1.30 -12.42
N VAL A 20 -12.60 -0.94 -11.14
CA VAL A 20 -11.76 0.16 -10.62
C VAL A 20 -10.33 -0.29 -10.36
N SER A 21 -10.10 -1.53 -9.91
CA SER A 21 -8.75 -2.04 -9.64
C SER A 21 -7.81 -2.04 -10.87
N PRO A 22 -8.21 -2.55 -12.06
CA PRO A 22 -7.37 -2.49 -13.25
C PRO A 22 -7.20 -1.05 -13.74
N LEU A 23 -8.25 -0.24 -13.73
CA LEU A 23 -8.21 1.15 -14.17
C LEU A 23 -7.18 1.99 -13.38
N VAL A 24 -7.18 1.84 -12.05
CA VAL A 24 -6.20 2.50 -11.17
C VAL A 24 -4.78 2.02 -11.48
N SER A 25 -4.60 0.72 -11.74
CA SER A 25 -3.30 0.14 -12.07
C SER A 25 -2.76 0.63 -13.42
N GLU A 26 -3.60 0.68 -14.45
CA GLU A 26 -3.26 1.18 -15.79
C GLU A 26 -2.91 2.67 -15.79
N THR A 27 -3.63 3.46 -15.01
CA THR A 27 -3.37 4.90 -14.86
C THR A 27 -1.98 5.12 -14.24
N PHE A 28 -1.65 4.37 -13.17
CA PHE A 28 -0.32 4.45 -12.58
C PHE A 28 0.78 3.99 -13.53
N ASP A 29 0.54 2.90 -14.28
CA ASP A 29 1.54 2.39 -15.21
C ASP A 29 1.83 3.38 -16.35
N SER A 30 0.78 4.01 -16.87
CA SER A 30 0.89 5.03 -17.91
C SER A 30 1.67 6.25 -17.42
N LEU A 31 1.37 6.73 -16.21
CA LEU A 31 2.05 7.88 -15.61
C LEU A 31 3.55 7.60 -15.36
N VAL A 32 3.86 6.42 -14.82
CA VAL A 32 5.24 5.99 -14.57
C VAL A 32 6.02 5.86 -15.88
N SER A 33 5.42 5.24 -16.89
CA SER A 33 6.03 5.07 -18.22
C SER A 33 6.27 6.41 -18.92
N PHE A 34 5.29 7.31 -18.88
CA PHE A 34 5.42 8.66 -19.42
C PHE A 34 6.55 9.44 -18.74
N THR A 35 6.60 9.42 -17.41
CA THR A 35 7.65 10.12 -16.64
C THR A 35 9.04 9.52 -16.86
N SER A 36 9.13 8.19 -17.02
CA SER A 36 10.37 7.49 -17.39
C SER A 36 10.88 7.93 -18.75
N ASN A 37 9.98 8.07 -19.74
CA ASN A 37 10.35 8.53 -21.06
C ASN A 37 10.85 9.98 -21.05
N LEU A 38 10.11 10.88 -20.37
CA LEU A 38 10.55 12.28 -20.18
C LEU A 38 11.94 12.38 -19.54
N THR A 39 12.19 11.57 -18.51
CA THR A 39 13.50 11.53 -17.84
C THR A 39 14.59 11.04 -18.79
N SER A 40 14.29 10.06 -19.64
CA SER A 40 15.24 9.57 -20.65
C SER A 40 15.52 10.64 -21.72
N THR A 41 14.49 11.34 -22.20
CA THR A 41 14.63 12.46 -23.15
C THR A 41 15.44 13.62 -22.57
N LEU A 42 15.36 13.88 -21.26
CA LEU A 42 16.22 14.86 -20.60
C LEU A 42 17.70 14.46 -20.67
N PHE A 43 18.02 13.18 -20.47
CA PHE A 43 19.39 12.71 -20.68
C PHE A 43 19.80 12.78 -22.15
N ASP A 44 18.92 12.41 -23.08
CA ASP A 44 19.21 12.46 -24.52
C ASP A 44 19.52 13.90 -25.00
N SER A 45 18.84 14.90 -24.43
CA SER A 45 18.94 16.31 -24.85
C SER A 45 19.96 17.15 -24.07
N ALA A 46 19.90 17.15 -22.74
CA ALA A 46 20.71 18.02 -21.89
C ALA A 46 22.03 17.38 -21.45
N TYR A 47 22.09 16.05 -21.42
CA TYR A 47 23.25 15.28 -20.94
C TYR A 47 23.60 14.14 -21.90
N SER A 48 23.64 14.44 -23.20
CA SER A 48 23.80 13.45 -24.28
C SER A 48 25.02 12.54 -24.08
N ALA A 49 26.11 13.07 -23.53
CA ALA A 49 27.31 12.32 -23.17
C ALA A 49 27.07 11.22 -22.11
N LEU A 50 25.99 11.27 -21.33
CA LEU A 50 25.62 10.29 -20.31
C LEU A 50 24.43 9.41 -20.74
N ALA A 51 23.76 9.74 -21.84
CA ALA A 51 22.45 9.22 -22.19
C ALA A 51 22.40 7.68 -22.33
N SER A 52 23.37 7.11 -23.05
CA SER A 52 23.45 5.66 -23.28
C SER A 52 23.52 4.87 -21.98
N ASP A 53 24.37 5.29 -21.04
CA ASP A 53 24.58 4.60 -19.76
C ASP A 53 23.50 4.92 -18.72
N CYS A 54 22.86 6.10 -18.80
CA CYS A 54 21.80 6.49 -17.87
C CYS A 54 20.44 5.89 -18.22
N ARG A 55 20.16 5.59 -19.49
CA ARG A 55 18.91 4.96 -19.92
C ARG A 55 18.53 3.69 -19.11
N PRO A 56 19.42 2.69 -18.92
CA PRO A 56 19.08 1.54 -18.07
C PRO A 56 18.89 1.90 -16.58
N LEU A 57 19.60 2.90 -16.06
CA LEU A 57 19.43 3.37 -14.68
C LEU A 57 18.05 4.00 -14.46
N VAL A 58 17.60 4.81 -15.42
CA VAL A 58 16.26 5.42 -15.42
C VAL A 58 15.18 4.34 -15.46
N LEU A 59 15.29 3.38 -16.40
CA LEU A 59 14.32 2.27 -16.48
C LEU A 59 14.25 1.45 -15.18
N HIS A 60 15.39 1.17 -14.55
CA HIS A 60 15.44 0.46 -13.28
C HIS A 60 14.79 1.27 -12.14
N LEU A 61 15.02 2.59 -12.07
CA LEU A 61 14.39 3.48 -11.08
C LEU A 61 12.85 3.44 -11.21
N PHE A 62 12.32 3.65 -12.41
CA PHE A 62 10.87 3.67 -12.63
C PHE A 62 10.22 2.28 -12.48
N SER A 63 10.93 1.21 -12.83
CA SER A 63 10.49 -0.16 -12.52
C SER A 63 10.39 -0.41 -11.00
N GLY A 64 11.35 0.11 -10.22
CA GLY A 64 11.31 0.06 -8.76
C GLY A 64 10.15 0.87 -8.16
N ILE A 65 9.85 2.04 -8.73
CA ILE A 65 8.67 2.85 -8.35
C ILE A 65 7.36 2.11 -8.64
N LYS A 66 7.23 1.50 -9.83
CA LYS A 66 6.07 0.65 -10.19
C LYS A 66 5.88 -0.48 -9.18
N ARG A 67 6.96 -1.19 -8.83
CA ARG A 67 6.92 -2.28 -7.84
C ARG A 67 6.52 -1.80 -6.44
N HIS A 68 6.95 -0.60 -6.06
CA HIS A 68 6.56 0.03 -4.80
C HIS A 68 5.06 0.37 -4.77
N LEU A 69 4.50 0.85 -5.88
CA LEU A 69 3.06 1.12 -6.03
C LEU A 69 2.21 -0.15 -5.99
N SER A 70 2.69 -1.26 -6.56
CA SER A 70 2.00 -2.56 -6.51
C SER A 70 1.92 -3.17 -5.10
N GLY A 71 2.55 -2.54 -4.09
CA GLY A 71 2.42 -2.96 -2.70
C GLY A 71 3.37 -4.08 -2.27
N ASN A 72 4.40 -4.39 -3.06
CA ASN A 72 5.39 -5.39 -2.69
C ASN A 72 6.17 -4.92 -1.45
N SER A 73 6.20 -5.73 -0.38
CA SER A 73 6.88 -5.41 0.89
C SER A 73 8.40 -5.32 0.75
N ASN A 74 8.95 -6.03 -0.24
CA ASN A 74 10.39 -6.18 -0.41
C ASN A 74 11.02 -5.05 -1.25
N SER A 75 10.22 -4.15 -1.82
CA SER A 75 10.71 -3.00 -2.61
C SER A 75 10.63 -1.70 -1.80
N SER A 76 11.73 -1.36 -1.14
CA SER A 76 11.90 -0.04 -0.53
C SER A 76 12.12 1.01 -1.61
N LEU A 77 11.31 2.07 -1.57
CA LEU A 77 11.47 3.24 -2.44
C LEU A 77 12.83 3.90 -2.18
N GLU A 78 13.24 3.96 -0.91
CA GLU A 78 14.52 4.54 -0.49
C GLU A 78 15.71 3.78 -1.08
N SER A 79 15.69 2.44 -1.06
CA SER A 79 16.79 1.65 -1.63
C SER A 79 16.88 1.78 -3.15
N THR A 80 15.73 1.93 -3.82
CA THR A 80 15.66 2.14 -5.29
C THR A 80 16.27 3.48 -5.68
N VAL A 81 15.87 4.57 -5.00
CA VAL A 81 16.42 5.91 -5.23
C VAL A 81 17.91 5.95 -4.86
N ARG A 82 18.30 5.34 -3.73
CA ARG A 82 19.71 5.27 -3.32
C ARG A 82 20.57 4.56 -4.36
N ARG A 83 20.12 3.42 -4.89
CA ARG A 83 20.82 2.68 -5.96
C ARG A 83 20.99 3.55 -7.20
N PHE A 84 19.92 4.21 -7.66
CA PHE A 84 19.98 5.10 -8.82
C PHE A 84 21.09 6.15 -8.68
N TYR A 85 21.15 6.87 -7.56
CA TYR A 85 22.18 7.89 -7.37
C TYR A 85 23.57 7.33 -7.07
N ASN A 86 23.69 6.11 -6.54
CA ASN A 86 24.97 5.41 -6.41
C ASN A 86 25.56 5.07 -7.78
N ASP A 87 24.72 4.63 -8.72
CA ASP A 87 25.15 4.27 -10.07
C ASP A 87 25.34 5.51 -10.96
N LEU A 88 24.59 6.58 -10.71
CA LEU A 88 24.73 7.86 -11.43
C LEU A 88 26.01 8.62 -11.06
N PHE A 89 26.48 8.53 -9.81
CA PHE A 89 27.61 9.33 -9.34
C PHE A 89 28.90 9.12 -10.15
N PRO A 90 29.38 7.89 -10.37
CA PRO A 90 30.63 7.69 -11.10
C PRO A 90 30.56 8.18 -12.55
N LEU A 91 29.38 8.08 -13.20
CA LEU A 91 29.15 8.58 -14.55
C LEU A 91 29.25 10.11 -14.61
N VAL A 92 28.58 10.80 -13.67
CA VAL A 92 28.64 12.27 -13.56
C VAL A 92 30.05 12.73 -13.24
N TYR A 93 30.74 12.05 -12.32
CA TYR A 93 32.10 12.39 -11.94
C TYR A 93 33.07 12.30 -13.13
N ARG A 94 33.05 11.19 -13.88
CA ARG A 94 33.97 10.96 -15.00
C ARG A 94 33.67 11.81 -16.23
N ARG A 95 32.39 12.08 -16.53
CA ARG A 95 32.01 12.71 -17.80
C ARG A 95 31.73 14.20 -17.70
N LEU A 96 31.35 14.70 -16.52
CA LEU A 96 31.01 16.12 -16.33
C LEU A 96 31.99 16.86 -15.42
N LEU A 97 32.40 16.23 -14.31
CA LEU A 97 33.24 16.90 -13.30
C LEU A 97 34.74 16.77 -13.59
N ASN A 98 35.18 15.61 -14.08
CA ASN A 98 36.57 15.34 -14.39
C ASN A 98 36.74 14.58 -15.72
N PRO A 99 36.45 15.24 -16.86
CA PRO A 99 36.45 14.62 -18.19
C PRO A 99 37.82 14.08 -18.62
N GLY A 100 38.92 14.58 -18.04
CA GLY A 100 40.29 14.14 -18.34
C GLY A 100 40.57 12.66 -18.01
N ILE A 101 39.75 12.02 -17.17
CA ILE A 101 39.85 10.60 -16.79
C ILE A 101 38.98 9.70 -17.70
N GLY A 102 37.95 10.26 -18.34
CA GLY A 102 36.98 9.52 -19.16
C GLY A 102 37.46 9.12 -20.56
N HIS A 103 38.61 9.63 -21.01
CA HIS A 103 39.19 9.38 -22.35
C HIS A 103 40.15 8.18 -22.41
N MET A 104 40.29 7.37 -21.36
CA MET A 104 40.97 6.08 -21.47
C MET A 104 40.13 5.14 -22.35
N SER A 105 40.74 4.59 -23.39
CA SER A 105 40.10 3.83 -24.45
C SER A 105 39.23 2.66 -23.92
N PRO A 106 38.13 2.29 -24.62
CA PRO A 106 37.29 1.14 -24.27
C PRO A 106 38.02 -0.21 -24.25
N GLN A 107 39.28 -0.25 -24.72
CA GLN A 107 40.15 -1.43 -24.70
C GLN A 107 40.89 -1.62 -23.36
N SER A 108 40.75 -0.67 -22.41
CA SER A 108 41.23 -0.81 -21.04
C SER A 108 40.05 -0.83 -20.06
N TYR A 109 39.18 -1.83 -20.16
CA TYR A 109 38.48 -2.34 -18.98
C TYR A 109 39.53 -3.00 -18.07
N SER A 110 40.43 -2.19 -17.51
CA SER A 110 41.35 -2.62 -16.48
C SER A 110 40.57 -2.85 -15.19
N PRO A 111 40.88 -3.89 -14.39
CA PRO A 111 40.29 -4.11 -13.07
C PRO A 111 40.44 -2.91 -12.12
N LEU A 112 41.33 -1.96 -12.44
CA LEU A 112 41.50 -0.67 -11.77
C LEU A 112 40.29 0.28 -11.91
N SER A 113 39.57 0.25 -13.05
CA SER A 113 38.40 1.12 -13.31
C SER A 113 37.18 0.72 -12.48
N ALA A 114 36.96 -0.59 -12.31
CA ALA A 114 35.91 -1.12 -11.42
C ALA A 114 36.19 -0.74 -9.96
N ASN A 115 37.44 -0.88 -9.51
CA ASN A 115 37.86 -0.49 -8.17
C ASN A 115 37.69 1.02 -7.91
N HIS A 116 37.91 1.86 -8.93
CA HIS A 116 37.71 3.31 -8.83
C HIS A 116 36.21 3.68 -8.74
N ASP A 117 35.32 3.01 -9.50
CA ASP A 117 33.87 3.23 -9.38
C ASP A 117 33.30 2.79 -8.04
N ASP A 118 33.78 1.67 -7.51
CA ASP A 118 33.36 1.20 -6.20
C ASP A 118 33.85 2.13 -5.08
N CYS A 119 35.07 2.68 -5.20
CA CYS A 119 35.55 3.73 -4.31
C CYS A 119 34.67 4.98 -4.36
N LEU A 120 34.31 5.45 -5.57
CA LEU A 120 33.40 6.58 -5.74
C LEU A 120 32.03 6.28 -5.12
N ARG A 121 31.50 5.07 -5.28
CA ARG A 121 30.24 4.64 -4.67
C ARG A 121 30.29 4.64 -3.14
N MET A 122 31.39 4.19 -2.54
CA MET A 122 31.60 4.21 -1.09
C MET A 122 31.67 5.65 -0.56
N THR A 123 32.40 6.51 -1.27
CA THR A 123 32.66 7.91 -0.86
C THR A 123 31.45 8.84 -1.10
N ARG A 124 30.45 8.39 -1.87
CA ARG A 124 29.27 9.20 -2.24
C ARG A 124 28.49 9.74 -1.04
N GLN A 125 28.38 8.96 0.04
CA GLN A 125 27.61 9.37 1.22
C GLN A 125 28.30 10.52 1.96
N ASP A 126 29.62 10.51 2.00
CA ASP A 126 30.44 11.51 2.70
C ASP A 126 30.52 12.83 1.92
N VAL A 127 30.70 12.74 0.60
CA VAL A 127 30.86 13.92 -0.27
C VAL A 127 29.53 14.53 -0.69
N SER A 128 28.43 13.77 -0.64
CA SER A 128 27.09 14.21 -1.02
C SER A 128 27.04 15.02 -2.34
N PRO A 129 27.51 14.44 -3.46
CA PRO A 129 27.71 15.16 -4.74
C PRO A 129 26.41 15.69 -5.35
N PHE A 130 25.26 15.17 -4.92
CA PHE A 130 23.93 15.60 -5.36
C PHE A 130 23.17 16.39 -4.30
N GLY A 131 23.82 16.76 -3.19
CA GLY A 131 23.22 17.51 -2.09
C GLY A 131 21.95 16.83 -1.54
N PRO A 132 20.88 17.60 -1.22
CA PRO A 132 19.67 17.05 -0.58
C PRO A 132 18.74 16.29 -1.54
N HIS A 133 18.98 16.36 -2.86
CA HIS A 133 18.04 15.88 -3.89
C HIS A 133 17.64 14.40 -3.75
N PRO A 134 18.55 13.45 -3.44
CA PRO A 134 18.14 12.06 -3.22
C PRO A 134 17.11 11.90 -2.09
N ARG A 135 17.26 12.63 -0.98
CA ARG A 135 16.30 12.58 0.14
C ARG A 135 14.99 13.30 -0.19
N LEU A 136 15.07 14.43 -0.88
CA LEU A 136 13.88 15.15 -1.34
C LEU A 136 13.07 14.30 -2.31
N LEU A 137 13.71 13.59 -3.24
CA LEU A 137 13.03 12.69 -4.17
C LEU A 137 12.29 11.57 -3.43
N VAL A 138 12.93 10.92 -2.45
CA VAL A 138 12.28 9.90 -1.62
C VAL A 138 11.07 10.49 -0.88
N SER A 139 11.20 11.65 -0.25
CA SER A 139 10.10 12.30 0.48
C SER A 139 8.93 12.66 -0.44
N SER A 140 9.20 13.28 -1.58
CA SER A 140 8.19 13.68 -2.57
C SER A 140 7.47 12.47 -3.15
N LEU A 141 8.20 11.43 -3.54
CA LEU A 141 7.61 10.19 -4.05
C LEU A 141 6.80 9.47 -2.96
N SER A 142 7.29 9.40 -1.73
CA SER A 142 6.55 8.76 -0.62
C SER A 142 5.21 9.45 -0.37
N ARG A 143 5.19 10.78 -0.43
CA ARG A 143 3.98 11.59 -0.27
C ARG A 143 3.03 11.44 -1.46
N ALA A 144 3.53 11.56 -2.68
CA ALA A 144 2.73 11.49 -3.90
C ALA A 144 2.13 10.09 -4.13
N LEU A 145 2.92 9.04 -3.87
CA LEU A 145 2.53 7.65 -4.12
C LEU A 145 1.76 7.03 -2.94
N GLY A 146 1.79 7.66 -1.76
CA GLY A 146 1.18 7.12 -0.54
C GLY A 146 -0.31 6.85 -0.68
N ALA A 147 -1.09 7.84 -1.16
CA ALA A 147 -2.53 7.70 -1.37
C ALA A 147 -2.84 6.64 -2.45
N GLY A 148 -2.08 6.63 -3.55
CA GLY A 148 -2.24 5.64 -4.62
C GLY A 148 -1.96 4.21 -4.17
N ARG A 149 -0.89 4.00 -3.39
CA ARG A 149 -0.55 2.69 -2.80
C ARG A 149 -1.62 2.23 -1.80
N ALA A 150 -2.14 3.15 -0.98
CA ALA A 150 -3.23 2.84 -0.05
C ALA A 150 -4.50 2.42 -0.80
N LEU A 151 -4.88 3.16 -1.84
CA LEU A 151 -6.02 2.85 -2.69
C LEU A 151 -5.88 1.50 -3.39
N SER A 152 -4.73 1.22 -4.03
CA SER A 152 -4.47 -0.06 -4.68
C SER A 152 -4.53 -1.24 -3.70
N ARG A 153 -4.00 -1.06 -2.48
CA ARG A 153 -4.08 -2.09 -1.43
C ARG A 153 -5.52 -2.32 -0.98
N LEU A 154 -6.29 -1.24 -0.81
CA LEU A 154 -7.69 -1.30 -0.42
C LEU A 154 -8.53 -2.04 -1.47
N LEU A 155 -8.38 -1.68 -2.75
CA LEU A 155 -9.11 -2.33 -3.85
C LEU A 155 -8.78 -3.81 -3.98
N ARG A 156 -7.51 -4.19 -3.80
CA ARG A 156 -7.10 -5.61 -3.78
C ARG A 156 -7.75 -6.38 -2.63
N LEU A 157 -7.68 -5.84 -1.41
CA LEU A 157 -8.29 -6.46 -0.24
C LEU A 157 -9.81 -6.54 -0.36
N ALA A 158 -10.45 -5.49 -0.88
CA ALA A 158 -11.89 -5.47 -1.15
C ALA A 158 -12.27 -6.58 -2.14
N GLY A 159 -11.48 -6.77 -3.21
CA GLY A 159 -11.66 -7.88 -4.15
C GLY A 159 -11.53 -9.27 -3.48
N GLU A 160 -10.52 -9.46 -2.63
CA GLU A 160 -10.34 -10.70 -1.86
C GLU A 160 -11.53 -11.00 -0.93
N VAL A 161 -12.01 -9.97 -0.20
CA VAL A 161 -13.17 -10.09 0.70
C VAL A 161 -14.44 -10.42 -0.08
N VAL A 162 -14.69 -9.75 -1.21
CA VAL A 162 -15.86 -10.03 -2.06
C VAL A 162 -15.82 -11.46 -2.60
N ASN A 163 -14.65 -11.92 -3.08
CA ASN A 163 -14.47 -13.29 -3.58
C ASN A 163 -14.63 -14.34 -2.46
N ALA A 164 -14.15 -14.05 -1.24
CA ALA A 164 -14.35 -14.91 -0.09
C ALA A 164 -15.84 -14.96 0.34
N THR A 165 -16.53 -13.83 0.27
CA THR A 165 -17.95 -13.72 0.62
C THR A 165 -18.85 -14.48 -0.37
N GLU A 166 -18.51 -14.49 -1.66
CA GLU A 166 -19.22 -15.30 -2.68
C GLU A 166 -19.05 -16.80 -2.46
N LYS A 167 -17.89 -17.23 -1.97
CA LYS A 167 -17.58 -18.64 -1.70
C LYS A 167 -18.05 -19.09 -0.30
N ALA A 168 -18.59 -18.20 0.51
CA ALA A 168 -19.08 -18.53 1.83
C ALA A 168 -20.31 -19.44 1.72
N THR A 169 -20.13 -20.71 2.06
CA THR A 169 -21.22 -21.68 2.12
C THR A 169 -22.00 -21.50 3.43
N LEU A 170 -23.30 -21.76 3.38
CA LEU A 170 -24.15 -21.74 4.57
C LEU A 170 -23.69 -22.82 5.55
N SER A 171 -23.64 -22.50 6.85
CA SER A 171 -23.26 -23.48 7.87
C SER A 171 -24.24 -24.65 7.89
N ARG A 172 -23.79 -25.82 8.35
CA ARG A 172 -24.65 -27.00 8.50
C ARG A 172 -25.83 -26.73 9.45
N GLU A 173 -25.65 -25.86 10.43
CA GLU A 173 -26.70 -25.41 11.36
C GLU A 173 -27.74 -24.53 10.67
N CYS A 174 -27.28 -23.60 9.83
CA CYS A 174 -28.15 -22.81 8.96
C CYS A 174 -28.95 -23.71 8.02
N GLY A 175 -28.30 -24.68 7.36
CA GLY A 175 -28.96 -25.65 6.49
C GLY A 175 -30.07 -26.42 7.22
N ARG A 176 -29.80 -26.91 8.43
CA ARG A 176 -30.82 -27.53 9.29
C ARG A 176 -31.96 -26.58 9.65
N GLY A 177 -31.64 -25.32 9.97
CA GLY A 177 -32.62 -24.28 10.26
C GLY A 177 -33.55 -24.02 9.07
N LEU A 178 -33.00 -23.81 7.87
CA LEU A 178 -33.76 -23.58 6.65
C LEU A 178 -34.67 -24.75 6.29
N VAL A 179 -34.17 -25.99 6.37
CA VAL A 179 -34.99 -27.18 6.12
C VAL A 179 -36.14 -27.26 7.12
N ARG A 180 -35.87 -27.00 8.40
CA ARG A 180 -36.89 -27.00 9.45
C ARG A 180 -37.95 -25.92 9.24
N MET A 181 -37.54 -24.75 8.77
CA MET A 181 -38.43 -23.63 8.49
C MET A 181 -39.32 -23.85 7.26
N GLN A 182 -38.76 -24.43 6.20
CA GLN A 182 -39.40 -24.54 4.88
C GLN A 182 -40.23 -25.83 4.74
N TYR A 183 -39.73 -26.97 5.25
CA TYR A 183 -40.26 -28.29 4.90
C TYR A 183 -40.90 -29.06 6.06
N CYS A 184 -40.59 -28.76 7.33
CA CYS A 184 -41.16 -29.53 8.44
C CYS A 184 -42.69 -29.42 8.56
N SER A 185 -43.30 -28.32 8.13
CA SER A 185 -44.76 -28.19 8.08
C SER A 185 -45.36 -29.16 7.05
N HIS A 186 -44.73 -29.30 5.89
CA HIS A 186 -45.14 -30.21 4.82
C HIS A 186 -45.03 -31.67 5.27
N CYS A 187 -43.93 -32.06 5.91
CA CYS A 187 -43.75 -33.41 6.47
C CYS A 187 -44.77 -33.75 7.56
N ARG A 188 -45.39 -32.75 8.20
CA ARG A 188 -46.45 -32.91 9.20
C ARG A 188 -47.87 -32.79 8.59
N GLY A 189 -48.01 -32.70 7.27
CA GLY A 189 -49.29 -32.55 6.58
C GLY A 189 -49.87 -31.13 6.60
N LEU A 190 -49.10 -30.13 7.06
CA LEU A 190 -49.51 -28.74 7.18
C LEU A 190 -48.95 -27.89 6.02
N THR A 191 -49.39 -28.17 4.79
CA THR A 191 -48.83 -27.59 3.56
C THR A 191 -49.24 -26.13 3.30
N LEU A 192 -50.31 -25.66 3.92
CA LEU A 192 -50.85 -24.30 3.72
C LEU A 192 -50.29 -23.28 4.72
N ILE A 193 -49.49 -23.72 5.69
CA ILE A 193 -49.02 -22.85 6.79
C ILE A 193 -47.66 -22.26 6.43
N ARG A 194 -47.56 -20.93 6.49
CA ARG A 194 -46.30 -20.21 6.31
C ARG A 194 -45.50 -20.16 7.62
N PRO A 195 -44.15 -20.16 7.56
CA PRO A 195 -43.31 -19.97 8.73
C PRO A 195 -43.58 -18.61 9.36
N CYS A 196 -43.59 -18.57 10.70
CA CYS A 196 -43.77 -17.33 11.45
C CYS A 196 -42.65 -16.33 11.12
N THR A 197 -42.98 -15.05 11.03
CA THR A 197 -42.01 -13.98 10.76
C THR A 197 -40.83 -14.01 11.74
N GLY A 198 -41.09 -14.23 13.04
CA GLY A 198 -40.03 -14.33 14.06
C GLY A 198 -39.09 -15.52 13.84
N LEU A 199 -39.62 -16.69 13.48
CA LEU A 199 -38.81 -17.88 13.18
C LEU A 199 -37.96 -17.65 11.91
N CYS A 200 -38.55 -17.05 10.89
CA CYS A 200 -37.88 -16.70 9.64
C CYS A 200 -36.71 -15.74 9.87
N VAL A 201 -36.96 -14.63 10.58
CA VAL A 201 -35.91 -13.66 10.90
C VAL A 201 -34.80 -14.28 11.74
N ASN A 202 -35.13 -15.14 12.72
CA ASN A 202 -34.13 -15.76 13.57
C ASN A 202 -33.20 -16.72 12.80
N ILE A 203 -33.78 -17.57 11.94
CA ILE A 203 -33.01 -18.52 11.12
C ILE A 203 -32.18 -17.77 10.07
N MET A 204 -32.77 -16.79 9.39
CA MET A 204 -32.05 -15.98 8.41
C MET A 204 -30.90 -15.19 9.04
N ARG A 205 -31.07 -14.65 10.26
CA ARG A 205 -29.97 -14.01 11.00
C ARG A 205 -28.83 -14.99 11.23
N GLY A 206 -29.09 -16.18 11.77
CA GLY A 206 -28.05 -17.19 11.99
C GLY A 206 -27.34 -17.63 10.71
N CYS A 207 -28.05 -17.67 9.58
CA CYS A 207 -27.49 -17.97 8.27
C CYS A 207 -26.59 -16.86 7.71
N LEU A 208 -26.94 -15.60 7.97
CA LEU A 208 -26.26 -14.42 7.41
C LEU A 208 -25.09 -13.92 8.28
N VAL A 209 -24.91 -14.45 9.50
CA VAL A 209 -23.74 -14.13 10.36
C VAL A 209 -22.41 -14.31 9.63
N SER A 210 -22.29 -15.34 8.78
CA SER A 210 -21.10 -15.62 7.96
C SER A 210 -20.88 -14.62 6.81
N VAL A 211 -21.95 -13.99 6.32
CA VAL A 211 -21.90 -13.04 5.18
C VAL A 211 -21.78 -11.59 5.67
N CYS A 212 -22.34 -11.28 6.84
CA CYS A 212 -22.30 -9.96 7.48
C CYS A 212 -21.05 -9.75 8.35
N ILE A 213 -20.01 -10.58 8.22
CA ILE A 213 -18.77 -10.48 9.03
C ILE A 213 -18.19 -9.07 8.96
N MET A 214 -18.31 -8.39 7.81
CA MET A 214 -17.80 -7.04 7.66
C MET A 214 -18.62 -6.00 8.45
N GLU A 215 -19.95 -6.11 8.45
CA GLU A 215 -20.82 -5.24 9.26
C GLU A 215 -20.58 -5.45 10.76
N LEU A 216 -20.45 -6.71 11.19
CA LEU A 216 -20.11 -7.10 12.56
C LEU A 216 -18.70 -6.61 12.98
N ALA A 217 -17.72 -6.70 12.08
CA ALA A 217 -16.36 -6.21 12.33
C ALA A 217 -16.31 -4.68 12.44
N LEU A 218 -17.02 -3.95 11.57
CA LEU A 218 -17.13 -2.48 11.68
C LEU A 218 -17.89 -2.05 12.94
N LEU A 219 -18.94 -2.78 13.33
CA LEU A 219 -19.63 -2.56 14.60
C LEU A 219 -18.71 -2.81 15.81
N ALA A 220 -17.82 -3.81 15.72
CA ALA A 220 -16.81 -4.06 16.75
C ALA A 220 -15.78 -2.92 16.86
N VAL A 221 -15.38 -2.30 15.74
CA VAL A 221 -14.50 -1.11 15.77
C VAL A 221 -15.14 0.04 16.54
N ARG A 222 -16.43 0.32 16.29
CA ARG A 222 -17.18 1.34 17.04
C ARG A 222 -17.17 1.07 18.54
N ASN A 223 -17.35 -0.20 18.94
CA ASN A 223 -17.34 -0.58 20.35
C ASN A 223 -15.96 -0.41 20.98
N HIS A 224 -14.89 -0.83 20.30
CA HIS A 224 -13.52 -0.65 20.79
C HIS A 224 -13.11 0.81 20.93
N VAL A 225 -13.53 1.69 20.01
CA VAL A 225 -13.28 3.14 20.14
C VAL A 225 -13.99 3.70 21.37
N ASN A 226 -15.25 3.31 21.61
CA ASN A 226 -15.99 3.71 22.80
C ASN A 226 -15.31 3.23 24.10
N ASP A 227 -14.88 1.96 24.15
CA ASP A 227 -14.18 1.42 25.32
C ASP A 227 -12.85 2.13 25.59
N ALA A 228 -12.10 2.46 24.53
CA ALA A 228 -10.85 3.21 24.65
C ALA A 228 -11.07 4.63 25.19
N ILE A 229 -12.11 5.31 24.73
CA ILE A 229 -12.50 6.63 25.25
C ILE A 229 -12.94 6.53 26.71
N LEU A 230 -13.75 5.54 27.05
CA LEU A 230 -14.21 5.31 28.43
C LEU A 230 -13.02 5.01 29.37
N HIS A 231 -12.07 4.21 28.91
CA HIS A 231 -10.83 3.92 29.64
C HIS A 231 -10.01 5.20 29.88
N ALA A 232 -9.85 6.04 28.85
CA ALA A 232 -9.15 7.32 28.97
C ALA A 232 -9.84 8.29 29.94
N GLN A 233 -11.17 8.36 29.92
CA GLN A 233 -11.95 9.16 30.86
C GLN A 233 -11.78 8.67 32.30
N LEU A 234 -11.83 7.35 32.52
CA LEU A 234 -11.70 6.73 33.84
C LEU A 234 -10.30 6.90 34.44
N HIS A 235 -9.28 7.01 33.59
CA HIS A 235 -7.88 7.19 34.00
C HIS A 235 -7.41 8.66 33.89
N GLY A 236 -8.30 9.58 33.54
CA GLY A 236 -8.01 10.99 33.28
C GLY A 236 -7.15 11.66 34.36
N PRO A 237 -7.51 11.60 35.66
CA PRO A 237 -6.74 12.24 36.73
C PRO A 237 -5.29 11.74 36.82
N ARG A 238 -5.06 10.44 36.64
CA ARG A 238 -3.71 9.86 36.64
C ARG A 238 -2.94 10.30 35.41
N ILE A 239 -3.57 10.26 34.22
CA ILE A 239 -2.94 10.68 32.96
C ILE A 239 -2.54 12.15 33.03
N THR A 240 -3.41 13.03 33.54
CA THR A 240 -3.13 14.46 33.72
C THR A 240 -1.98 14.69 34.69
N ALA A 241 -1.89 13.93 35.78
CA ALA A 241 -0.78 14.02 36.72
C ALA A 241 0.57 13.63 36.07
N THR A 242 0.60 12.56 35.26
CA THR A 242 1.81 12.14 34.54
C THR A 242 2.23 13.16 33.48
N VAL A 243 1.28 13.73 32.73
CA VAL A 243 1.54 14.75 31.70
C VAL A 243 2.05 16.05 32.34
N SER A 244 1.49 16.45 33.48
CA SER A 244 1.93 17.64 34.21
C SER A 244 3.36 17.47 34.73
N LYS A 245 3.66 16.31 35.31
CA LYS A 245 5.02 15.97 35.78
C LYS A 245 6.04 15.93 34.64
N GLY A 246 5.67 15.44 33.46
CA GLY A 246 6.54 15.44 32.28
C GLY A 246 6.84 16.85 31.73
N ARG A 247 5.88 17.79 31.80
CA ARG A 247 6.14 19.20 31.44
C ARG A 247 7.13 19.87 32.40
N ASP A 248 7.09 19.53 33.68
CA ASP A 248 7.99 20.10 34.67
C ASP A 248 9.43 19.60 34.52
N ASP A 249 9.64 18.37 34.02
CA ASP A 249 10.96 17.82 33.68
C ASP A 249 11.54 18.43 32.39
N ASP A 250 10.70 18.65 31.36
CA ASP A 250 11.14 19.26 30.10
C ASP A 250 11.51 20.75 30.25
N GLY A 251 10.87 21.44 31.21
CA GLY A 251 11.19 22.83 31.57
C GLY A 251 12.53 23.04 32.30
N LYS A 252 13.17 21.98 32.80
CA LYS A 252 14.48 22.05 33.49
C LYS A 252 15.69 21.77 32.58
N THR A 253 15.49 21.22 31.38
CA THR A 253 16.59 20.86 30.48
C THR A 253 17.00 22.02 29.54
N GLY A 254 16.27 23.15 29.56
CA GLY A 254 16.51 24.31 28.68
C GLY A 254 17.19 25.52 29.33
N ARG A 255 17.80 25.39 30.51
CA ARG A 255 18.40 26.55 31.22
C ARG A 255 19.68 26.22 31.97
N ASP A 256 20.60 25.52 31.31
CA ASP A 256 22.02 25.45 31.71
C ASP A 256 22.84 25.15 30.44
N ILE A 257 23.21 26.20 29.68
CA ILE A 257 24.38 26.40 28.81
C ILE A 257 24.38 27.86 28.36
#